data_AF-A0A842XLU5-F1
#
_entry.id   AF-A0A842XLU5-F1
#
_cell.length_a   1.000
_cell.length_b   1.000
_cell.length_c   1.000
_cell.angle_alpha   90.00
_cell.angle_beta   90.00
_cell.angle_gamma   90.00
#
_symmetry.space_group_name_H-M   'P 1'
#
loop_
_entity.id
_entity.type
_entity.pdbx_description
1 polymer ?
#
loop_
_entity_poly.entity_id
_entity_poly.type
_entity_poly.pdbx_seq_one_letter_code
_entity_poly.pdbx_strand_id
1 'polypeptide(L)'
;MGATVRTSIMIPVLMFVTGLVIIGIAVASGEGEVSLVLIFPVFSGSSGLFMLGTALIVLSFMTGFFVMVRSQMDTVQAGDCPAEDGISHPAKTKYGGVVMVGPIPIAFGSDKKTAFAMFVIGVILAVCGLLAILILLVQ
;
A
#
# COMPACT_ATOMS: atom_id res chain seq x y z
N MET A 1 -2.44 15.08 -38.30
CA MET A 1 -2.25 15.50 -36.88
C MET A 1 -2.88 14.56 -35.85
N GLY A 2 -3.95 13.80 -36.15
CA GLY A 2 -4.56 12.86 -35.17
C GLY A 2 -3.80 11.55 -34.90
N ALA A 3 -3.07 11.01 -35.88
CA ALA A 3 -2.36 9.72 -35.74
C ALA A 3 -1.17 9.78 -34.77
N THR A 4 -0.43 10.89 -34.75
CA THR A 4 0.72 11.08 -33.87
C THR A 4 0.31 11.18 -32.40
N VAL A 5 -0.79 11.88 -32.10
CA VAL A 5 -1.33 12.02 -30.73
C VAL A 5 -1.84 10.69 -30.19
N ARG A 6 -2.55 9.91 -31.02
CA ARG A 6 -3.05 8.58 -30.66
C ARG A 6 -1.91 7.60 -30.38
N THR A 7 -0.82 7.68 -31.14
CA THR A 7 0.39 6.88 -30.93
C THR A 7 1.11 7.30 -29.64
N SER A 8 1.19 8.60 -29.36
CA SER A 8 1.85 9.12 -28.16
C SER A 8 1.15 8.73 -26.84
N ILE A 9 -0.17 8.49 -26.86
CA ILE A 9 -0.93 8.03 -25.69
C ILE A 9 -0.95 6.49 -25.58
N MET A 10 -0.77 5.77 -26.69
CA MET A 10 -0.65 4.31 -26.69
C MET A 10 0.66 3.82 -26.10
N ILE A 11 1.74 4.59 -26.27
CA ILE A 11 3.07 4.26 -25.71
C ILE A 11 3.03 4.09 -24.18
N PRO A 12 2.56 5.05 -23.37
CA PRO A 12 2.50 4.89 -21.91
C PRO A 12 1.53 3.77 -21.48
N VAL A 13 0.41 3.58 -22.21
CA VAL A 13 -0.54 2.50 -21.93
C VAL A 13 0.11 1.13 -22.17
N LEU A 14 0.83 0.94 -23.28
CA LEU A 14 1.54 -0.29 -23.57
C LEU A 14 2.64 -0.55 -22.53
N MET A 15 3.41 0.47 -22.13
CA MET A 15 4.42 0.31 -21.09
C MET A 15 3.80 -0.07 -19.74
N PHE A 16 2.68 0.54 -19.37
CA PHE A 16 1.98 0.25 -18.12
C PHE A 16 1.42 -1.18 -18.09
N VAL A 17 0.73 -1.60 -19.17
CA VAL A 17 0.18 -2.96 -19.28
C VAL A 17 1.30 -4.00 -19.32
N THR A 18 2.38 -3.75 -20.05
CA THR A 18 3.54 -4.65 -20.10
C THR A 18 4.19 -4.77 -18.72
N GLY A 19 4.35 -3.66 -18.00
CA GLY A 19 4.85 -3.66 -16.63
C GLY A 19 3.97 -4.50 -15.68
N LEU A 20 2.65 -4.35 -15.76
CA LEU A 20 1.69 -5.16 -15.00
C LEU A 20 1.82 -6.65 -15.29
N VAL A 21 1.96 -7.03 -16.56
CA VAL A 21 2.12 -8.44 -16.97
C VAL A 21 3.43 -9.02 -16.44
N ILE A 22 4.54 -8.29 -16.54
CA ILE A 22 5.85 -8.74 -16.04
C ILE A 22 5.80 -8.92 -14.52
N ILE A 23 5.24 -7.94 -13.79
CA ILE A 23 5.08 -8.04 -12.33
C ILE A 23 4.18 -9.23 -11.98
N GLY A 24 3.08 -9.44 -12.70
CA GLY A 24 2.19 -10.58 -12.49
C GLY A 24 2.88 -11.93 -12.66
N ILE A 25 3.74 -12.06 -13.68
CA ILE A 25 4.56 -13.27 -13.89
C ILE A 25 5.57 -13.44 -12.76
N ALA A 26 6.27 -12.39 -12.34
CA ALA A 26 7.25 -12.45 -11.25
C ALA A 26 6.60 -12.87 -9.91
N VAL A 27 5.37 -12.41 -9.64
CA VAL A 27 4.60 -12.81 -8.47
C VAL A 27 4.13 -14.27 -8.56
N ALA A 28 3.65 -14.70 -9.74
CA ALA A 28 3.22 -16.09 -9.96
C ALA A 28 4.37 -17.09 -9.84
N SER A 29 5.59 -16.69 -10.23
CA SER A 29 6.81 -17.49 -10.03
C SER A 29 7.32 -17.52 -8.58
N GLY A 30 6.68 -16.75 -7.67
CA GLY A 30 7.12 -16.63 -6.28
C GLY A 30 8.40 -15.80 -6.10
N GLU A 31 8.83 -15.07 -7.13
CA GLU A 31 10.05 -14.26 -7.14
C GLU A 31 9.83 -12.81 -6.68
N GLY A 32 8.58 -12.37 -6.58
CA GLY A 32 8.23 -11.01 -6.15
C GLY A 32 6.99 -10.97 -5.26
N GLU A 33 7.00 -10.08 -4.27
CA GLU A 33 5.81 -9.72 -3.49
C GLU A 33 5.41 -8.27 -3.75
N VAL A 34 4.12 -8.08 -4.04
CA VAL A 34 3.56 -6.76 -4.35
C VAL A 34 3.12 -6.11 -3.05
N SER A 35 3.82 -5.04 -2.68
CA SER A 35 3.40 -4.17 -1.58
C SER A 35 2.68 -2.95 -2.16
N LEU A 36 1.38 -2.84 -1.88
CA LEU A 36 0.58 -1.67 -2.22
C LEU A 36 0.86 -0.53 -1.23
N VAL A 37 1.42 0.58 -1.72
CA VAL A 37 1.56 1.80 -0.93
C VAL A 37 0.21 2.51 -0.91
N LEU A 38 -0.46 2.44 0.24
CA LEU A 38 -1.73 3.14 0.47
C LEU A 38 -1.44 4.64 0.69
N ILE A 39 -1.88 5.47 -0.25
CA ILE A 39 -1.82 6.94 -0.10
C ILE A 39 -3.08 7.38 0.66
N PHE A 40 -2.89 8.13 1.75
CA PHE A 40 -3.98 8.79 2.47
C PHE A 40 -4.23 10.18 1.87
N PRO A 41 -5.30 10.38 1.08
CA PRO A 41 -5.61 11.70 0.56
C PRO A 41 -6.06 12.61 1.70
N VAL A 42 -5.36 13.73 1.91
CA VAL A 42 -5.76 14.79 2.83
C VAL A 42 -6.36 15.93 2.01
N PHE A 43 -7.62 16.20 2.25
CA PHE A 43 -8.33 17.32 1.63
C PHE A 43 -8.41 18.46 2.65
N SER A 44 -8.24 19.72 2.21
CA SER A 44 -8.42 20.90 3.05
C SER A 44 -9.32 21.93 2.37
N GLY A 45 -10.32 22.43 3.09
CA GLY A 45 -11.28 23.40 2.58
C GLY A 45 -12.28 23.83 3.64
N SER A 46 -12.84 25.04 3.51
CA SER A 46 -13.77 25.63 4.48
C SER A 46 -15.18 25.88 3.93
N SER A 47 -15.43 25.52 2.67
CA SER A 47 -16.72 25.75 2.03
C SER A 47 -17.75 24.69 2.43
N GLY A 48 -19.04 25.05 2.40
CA GLY A 48 -20.13 24.10 2.69
C GLY A 48 -20.13 22.89 1.75
N LEU A 49 -19.79 23.08 0.47
CA LEU A 49 -19.63 22.00 -0.51
C LEU A 49 -18.46 21.06 -0.14
N PHE A 50 -17.37 21.60 0.39
CA PHE A 50 -16.24 20.81 0.85
C PHE A 50 -16.60 19.92 2.05
N MET A 51 -17.36 20.46 3.02
CA MET A 51 -17.88 19.66 4.13
C MET A 51 -18.81 18.54 3.62
N LEU A 52 -19.70 18.85 2.68
CA LEU A 52 -20.62 17.85 2.10
C LEU A 52 -19.86 16.75 1.35
N GLY A 53 -18.87 17.12 0.55
CA GLY A 53 -18.01 16.16 -0.16
C GLY A 53 -17.22 15.27 0.79
N THR A 54 -16.64 15.85 1.84
CA THR A 54 -15.92 15.10 2.87
C THR A 54 -16.86 14.14 3.60
N ALA A 55 -18.07 14.60 3.96
CA ALA A 55 -19.08 13.76 4.60
C ALA A 55 -19.49 12.57 3.70
N LEU A 56 -19.69 12.80 2.40
CA LEU A 56 -19.99 11.74 1.42
C LEU A 56 -18.86 10.71 1.27
N ILE A 57 -17.60 11.15 1.30
CA ILE A 57 -16.43 10.26 1.26
C ILE A 57 -16.38 9.40 2.52
N VAL A 58 -16.52 10.01 3.71
CA VAL A 58 -16.56 9.28 5.00
C VAL A 58 -17.71 8.26 5.00
N LEU A 59 -18.90 8.65 4.53
CA LEU A 59 -20.06 7.76 4.45
C LEU A 59 -19.83 6.59 3.47
N SER A 60 -19.15 6.84 2.34
CA SER A 60 -18.79 5.80 1.36
C SER A 60 -17.81 4.78 1.94
N PHE A 61 -16.80 5.24 2.70
CA PHE A 61 -15.88 4.32 3.38
C PHE A 61 -16.61 3.50 4.44
N MET A 62 -17.46 4.13 5.26
CA MET A 62 -18.23 3.40 6.28
C MET A 62 -19.14 2.33 5.68
N THR A 63 -19.89 2.67 4.62
CA THR A 63 -20.80 1.74 3.95
C THR A 63 -20.04 0.66 3.18
N GLY A 64 -19.00 1.02 2.43
CA GLY A 64 -18.14 0.07 1.72
C GLY A 64 -17.45 -0.92 2.67
N PHE A 65 -16.95 -0.45 3.82
CA PHE A 65 -16.38 -1.32 4.84
C PHE A 65 -17.43 -2.29 5.40
N PHE A 66 -18.65 -1.83 5.66
CA PHE A 66 -19.73 -2.69 6.15
C PHE A 66 -20.12 -3.79 5.14
N VAL A 67 -20.13 -3.48 3.84
CA VAL A 67 -20.35 -4.45 2.76
C VAL A 67 -19.22 -5.46 2.67
N MET A 68 -17.96 -5.01 2.75
CA MET A 68 -16.78 -5.87 2.76
C MET A 68 -16.81 -6.86 3.95
N VAL A 69 -17.12 -6.36 5.15
CA VAL A 69 -17.22 -7.20 6.37
C VAL A 69 -18.31 -8.25 6.22
N ARG A 70 -19.49 -7.89 5.69
CA ARG A 70 -20.54 -8.87 5.39
C ARG A 70 -20.08 -9.91 4.36
N SER A 71 -19.43 -9.48 3.29
CA SER A 71 -18.93 -10.38 2.25
C SER A 71 -17.95 -11.42 2.79
N GLN A 72 -17.15 -11.07 3.81
CA GLN A 72 -16.24 -12.02 4.46
C GLN A 72 -16.99 -13.00 5.37
N MET A 73 -18.09 -12.59 6.02
CA MET A 73 -18.92 -13.51 6.79
C MET A 73 -19.61 -14.55 5.89
N ASP A 74 -20.01 -14.18 4.67
CA ASP A 74 -20.60 -15.11 3.71
C ASP A 74 -19.57 -16.15 3.19
N THR A 75 -18.27 -15.81 3.17
CA THR A 75 -17.21 -16.74 2.71
C THR A 75 -16.78 -17.75 3.77
N VAL A 76 -17.02 -17.47 5.06
CA VAL A 76 -16.69 -18.39 6.17
C VAL A 76 -17.69 -19.55 6.27
N GLN A 77 -18.86 -19.45 5.65
CA GLN A 77 -19.89 -20.50 5.63
C GLN A 77 -19.77 -21.48 4.44
N ALA A 78 -18.73 -21.36 3.62
CA ALA A 78 -18.32 -22.37 2.64
C ALA A 78 -17.09 -23.13 3.18
N GLY A 79 -17.28 -23.83 4.29
CA GLY A 79 -16.36 -24.87 4.71
C GLY A 79 -16.61 -26.13 3.88
N ASP A 80 -15.62 -26.58 3.12
CA ASP A 80 -15.41 -28.00 2.76
C ASP A 80 -14.01 -28.21 2.15
N CYS A 81 -13.10 -28.73 3.00
CA CYS A 81 -12.00 -29.71 2.84
C CYS A 81 -11.02 -29.71 1.61
N PRO A 82 -9.87 -30.44 1.63
CA PRO A 82 -9.34 -31.37 2.63
C PRO A 82 -7.86 -31.11 3.06
N ALA A 83 -7.42 -31.87 4.07
CA ALA A 83 -6.02 -32.03 4.45
C ALA A 83 -5.24 -32.82 3.40
N GLU A 84 -4.09 -32.32 2.95
CA GLU A 84 -3.03 -33.12 2.32
C GLU A 84 -1.64 -32.67 2.78
N ASP A 85 -0.86 -33.69 3.13
CA ASP A 85 0.51 -33.70 3.61
C ASP A 85 1.52 -33.25 2.56
N GLY A 86 2.57 -32.57 3.06
CA GLY A 86 3.92 -32.61 2.48
C GLY A 86 4.14 -31.82 1.20
N ILE A 87 5.03 -30.82 1.26
CA ILE A 87 6.12 -30.49 0.31
C ILE A 87 6.66 -29.08 0.67
N SER A 88 7.95 -29.04 1.04
CA SER A 88 8.85 -27.89 1.19
C SER A 88 8.26 -26.54 1.63
N HIS A 89 8.56 -26.13 2.88
CA HIS A 89 8.34 -24.75 3.34
C HIS A 89 8.96 -23.76 2.32
N PRO A 90 8.15 -22.92 1.63
CA PRO A 90 8.71 -21.83 0.83
C PRO A 90 9.53 -20.94 1.75
N ALA A 91 10.69 -20.48 1.28
CA ALA A 91 11.56 -19.59 2.04
C ALA A 91 10.71 -18.46 2.62
N LYS A 92 10.58 -18.43 3.95
CA LYS A 92 9.71 -17.49 4.67
C LYS A 92 10.10 -16.08 4.24
N THR A 93 9.37 -15.50 3.30
CA THR A 93 9.66 -14.18 2.78
C THR A 93 9.42 -13.19 3.92
N LYS A 94 10.43 -12.36 4.17
CA LYS A 94 10.48 -11.52 5.37
C LYS A 94 9.88 -10.16 5.05
N TYR A 95 8.65 -9.95 5.49
CA TYR A 95 7.98 -8.66 5.39
C TYR A 95 8.30 -7.76 6.56
N GLY A 96 8.35 -6.46 6.30
CA GLY A 96 8.39 -5.44 7.32
C GLY A 96 8.12 -4.07 6.73
N GLY A 97 7.70 -3.16 7.59
CA GLY A 97 7.40 -1.78 7.23
C GLY A 97 7.55 -0.87 8.43
N VAL A 98 7.63 0.43 8.17
CA VAL A 98 7.62 1.48 9.21
C VAL A 98 6.45 2.42 8.93
N VAL A 99 5.68 2.70 9.97
CA VAL A 99 4.67 3.76 9.98
C VAL A 99 5.20 4.88 10.85
N MET A 100 5.22 6.10 10.31
CA MET A 100 5.61 7.30 11.05
C MET A 100 4.38 7.92 11.71
N VAL A 101 4.33 7.91 13.04
CA VAL A 101 3.32 8.64 13.81
C VAL A 101 3.99 9.90 14.38
N GLY A 102 3.94 10.98 13.61
CA GLY A 102 4.82 12.13 13.84
C GLY A 102 6.29 11.76 13.61
N PRO A 103 7.26 12.32 14.37
CA PRO A 103 8.68 11.97 14.24
C PRO A 103 9.03 10.61 14.86
N ILE A 104 8.06 9.87 15.39
CA ILE A 104 8.28 8.59 16.08
C ILE A 104 8.04 7.44 15.09
N PRO A 105 9.08 6.66 14.71
CA PRO A 105 8.94 5.50 13.85
C PRO A 105 8.36 4.31 14.61
N ILE A 106 7.29 3.71 14.08
CA ILE A 106 6.74 2.44 14.55
C ILE A 106 7.05 1.38 13.50
N ALA A 107 7.90 0.42 13.86
CA ALA A 107 8.33 -0.64 12.95
C ALA A 107 7.57 -1.93 13.17
N PHE A 108 7.19 -2.57 12.07
CA PHE A 108 6.53 -3.86 12.02
C PHE A 108 7.36 -4.80 11.15
N GLY A 109 7.42 -6.08 11.51
CA GLY A 109 8.14 -7.07 10.71
C GLY A 109 7.78 -8.49 11.08
N SER A 110 7.84 -9.38 10.09
CA SER A 110 7.59 -10.82 10.20
C SER A 110 8.56 -11.53 11.13
N ASP A 111 9.72 -10.94 11.40
CA ASP A 111 10.72 -11.44 12.35
C ASP A 111 11.34 -10.27 13.12
N LYS A 112 11.82 -10.54 14.34
CA LYS A 112 12.50 -9.53 15.19
C LYS A 112 13.66 -8.83 14.47
N LYS A 113 14.41 -9.57 13.64
CA LYS A 113 15.51 -9.00 12.82
C LYS A 113 15.00 -8.03 11.77
N THR A 114 13.92 -8.37 11.07
CA THR A 114 13.30 -7.53 10.03
C THR A 114 12.63 -6.30 10.64
N ALA A 115 11.92 -6.46 11.76
CA ALA A 115 11.33 -5.36 12.51
C ALA A 115 12.40 -4.39 13.03
N PHE A 116 13.52 -4.89 13.53
CA PHE A 116 14.64 -4.05 13.98
C PHE A 116 15.31 -3.31 12.82
N ALA A 117 15.55 -3.98 11.68
CA ALA A 117 16.08 -3.33 10.49
C ALA A 117 15.17 -2.19 10.00
N MET A 118 13.86 -2.44 9.96
CA MET A 118 12.87 -1.42 9.60
C MET A 118 12.83 -0.27 10.62
N PHE A 119 12.96 -0.56 11.91
CA PHE A 119 13.05 0.46 12.95
C PHE A 119 14.25 1.38 12.75
N VAL A 120 15.42 0.83 12.48
CA VAL A 120 16.64 1.61 12.20
C VAL A 120 16.45 2.50 10.98
N ILE A 121 15.87 1.97 9.89
CA ILE A 121 15.54 2.76 8.69
C ILE A 121 14.58 3.90 9.06
N GLY A 122 13.55 3.61 9.85
CA GLY A 122 12.61 4.61 10.35
C GLY A 122 13.32 5.71 11.13
N VAL A 123 14.16 5.37 12.11
CA VAL A 123 14.90 6.36 12.91
C VAL A 123 15.78 7.26 12.04
N ILE A 124 16.48 6.68 11.06
CA ILE A 124 17.31 7.46 10.11
C ILE A 124 16.44 8.47 9.36
N LEU A 125 15.30 8.04 8.83
CA LEU A 125 14.36 8.93 8.13
C LEU A 125 13.80 10.02 9.03
N ALA A 126 13.45 9.71 10.28
CA ALA A 126 12.98 10.69 11.25
C ALA A 126 14.04 11.75 11.55
N VAL A 127 15.29 11.33 11.77
CA VAL A 127 16.41 12.26 12.04
C VAL A 127 16.68 13.14 10.82
N CYS A 128 16.75 12.55 9.61
CA CYS A 128 16.92 13.31 8.38
C CYS A 128 15.78 14.32 8.17
N GLY A 129 14.53 13.92 8.39
CA GLY A 129 13.37 14.80 8.31
C GLY A 129 13.43 15.95 9.33
N LEU A 130 13.78 15.64 10.58
CA LEU A 130 13.91 16.65 11.64
C LEU A 130 15.03 17.65 11.33
N LEU A 131 16.18 17.17 10.84
CA LEU A 131 17.29 18.04 10.42
C LEU A 131 16.90 18.92 9.24
N ALA A 132 16.19 18.37 8.25
CA ALA A 132 15.70 19.15 7.12
C ALA A 132 14.75 20.27 7.58
N ILE A 133 13.82 19.98 8.48
CA ILE A 133 12.92 20.97 9.07
C ILE A 133 13.70 22.04 9.85
N LEU A 134 14.69 21.63 10.65
CA LEU A 134 15.52 22.55 11.44
C LEU A 134 16.31 23.50 10.55
N ILE A 135 16.92 22.98 9.48
CA ILE A 135 17.65 23.80 8.50
C ILE A 135 16.70 24.80 7.85
N LEU A 136 15.53 24.35 7.39
CA LEU A 136 14.53 25.20 6.75
C LEU A 136 14.00 26.29 7.71
N LEU A 137 13.89 26.01 9.00
CA LEU A 137 13.41 26.96 10.01
C LEU A 137 14.46 28.02 10.42
N VAL A 138 15.74 27.73 10.19
CA VAL A 138 16.87 28.63 10.51
C VAL A 138 17.24 29.54 9.32
N GLN A 139 16.82 29.21 8.10
CA GLN A 139 17.01 30.03 6.90
C GLN A 139 15.87 31.03 6.70
#